data_AF-A0A7V8TRE0-F1
#
_entry.id   AF-A0A7V8TRE0-F1
#
_cell.length_a   1.000
_cell.length_b   1.000
_cell.length_c   1.000
_cell.angle_alpha   90.00
_cell.angle_beta   90.00
_cell.angle_gamma   90.00
#
_symmetry.space_group_name_H-M   'P 1'
#
loop_
_entity.id
_entity.type
_entity.pdbx_description
1 polymer ?
#
loop_
_entity_poly.entity_id
_entity_poly.type
_entity_poly.pdbx_seq_one_letter_code
_entity_poly.pdbx_strand_id
1 'polypeptide(L)'
;MKKAIAGMLLALSVLGAAAGLSGREMANEELERIKNQWAALQSMPAGERPAAAVTELRREAHGLATRFPGREEILIWERVIERSTRDWRHYPGGAS
;
A
#
# COMPACT_ATOMS: atom_id res chain seq x y z
N MET A 1 -46.24 8.28 -14.32
CA MET A 1 -44.86 8.57 -14.78
C MET A 1 -43.82 8.81 -13.65
N LYS A 2 -44.14 8.65 -12.35
CA LYS A 2 -43.18 8.88 -11.24
C LYS A 2 -42.43 7.62 -10.75
N LYS A 3 -42.81 6.43 -11.21
CA LYS A 3 -42.28 5.14 -10.70
C LYS A 3 -41.04 4.62 -11.43
N ALA A 4 -40.72 5.15 -12.62
CA ALA A 4 -39.58 4.69 -13.42
C ALA A 4 -38.22 5.24 -12.93
N ILE A 5 -38.22 6.40 -12.27
CA ILE A 5 -36.99 7.10 -11.86
C ILE A 5 -36.35 6.43 -10.63
N ALA A 6 -37.17 5.89 -9.71
CA ALA A 6 -36.68 5.21 -8.51
C ALA A 6 -35.92 3.89 -8.82
N GLY A 7 -36.34 3.16 -9.87
CA GLY A 7 -35.66 1.93 -10.29
C GLY A 7 -34.28 2.17 -10.89
N MET A 8 -34.07 3.30 -11.55
CA MET A 8 -32.81 3.63 -12.21
C MET A 8 -31.72 4.07 -11.20
N LEU A 9 -32.10 4.68 -10.07
CA LEU A 9 -31.18 5.06 -8.99
C LEU A 9 -30.72 3.86 -8.13
N LEU A 10 -31.55 2.82 -8.00
CA LEU A 10 -31.17 1.58 -7.30
C LEU A 10 -30.18 0.72 -8.12
N ALA A 11 -30.23 0.77 -9.45
CA ALA A 11 -29.28 0.04 -10.30
C ALA A 11 -27.86 0.62 -10.26
N LEU A 12 -27.70 1.94 -10.08
CA LEU A 12 -26.39 2.58 -9.96
C LEU A 12 -25.71 2.32 -8.60
N SER A 13 -26.46 2.05 -7.54
CA SER A 13 -25.92 1.78 -6.21
C SER A 13 -25.35 0.36 -6.08
N VAL A 14 -25.91 -0.61 -6.82
CA VAL A 14 -25.42 -2.00 -6.81
C VAL A 14 -24.13 -2.16 -7.63
N LEU A 15 -23.95 -1.42 -8.72
CA LEU A 15 -22.68 -1.44 -9.48
C LEU A 15 -21.51 -0.80 -8.70
N GLY A 16 -21.77 0.19 -7.83
CA GLY A 16 -20.75 0.79 -6.98
C GLY A 16 -20.23 -0.16 -5.87
N ALA A 17 -21.09 -1.04 -5.36
CA ALA A 17 -20.74 -1.98 -4.30
C ALA A 17 -19.82 -3.11 -4.79
N ALA A 18 -20.06 -3.66 -5.98
CA ALA A 18 -19.26 -4.76 -6.52
C ALA A 18 -17.84 -4.32 -6.94
N ALA A 19 -17.68 -3.12 -7.49
CA ALA A 19 -16.36 -2.57 -7.84
C ALA A 19 -15.53 -2.17 -6.60
N GLY A 20 -16.20 -1.79 -5.50
CA GLY A 20 -15.53 -1.47 -4.24
C GLY A 20 -14.94 -2.69 -3.51
N LEU A 21 -15.54 -3.88 -3.68
CA LEU A 21 -15.05 -5.13 -3.08
C LEU A 21 -13.74 -5.61 -3.74
N SER A 22 -13.69 -5.63 -5.08
CA SER A 22 -12.49 -6.07 -5.81
C SER A 22 -11.29 -5.14 -5.59
N GLY A 23 -11.51 -3.82 -5.56
CA GLY A 23 -10.46 -2.85 -5.26
C GLY A 23 -9.92 -2.98 -3.83
N ARG A 24 -10.78 -3.34 -2.87
CA ARG A 24 -10.41 -3.50 -1.46
C ARG A 24 -9.60 -4.78 -1.23
N GLU A 25 -9.98 -5.88 -1.87
CA GLU A 25 -9.25 -7.15 -1.80
C GLU A 25 -7.86 -7.02 -2.43
N MET A 26 -7.79 -6.46 -3.64
CA MET A 26 -6.51 -6.17 -4.31
C MET A 26 -5.60 -5.29 -3.46
N ALA A 27 -6.14 -4.23 -2.85
CA ALA A 27 -5.37 -3.37 -1.96
C ALA A 27 -4.89 -4.09 -0.68
N ASN A 28 -5.61 -5.11 -0.20
CA ASN A 28 -5.16 -5.93 0.92
C ASN A 28 -4.02 -6.86 0.50
N GLU A 29 -4.16 -7.54 -0.63
CA GLU A 29 -3.13 -8.43 -1.17
C GLU A 29 -1.83 -7.68 -1.45
N GLU A 30 -1.93 -6.50 -2.07
CA GLU A 30 -0.77 -5.64 -2.31
C GLU A 30 -0.12 -5.17 -1.00
N LEU A 31 -0.92 -4.80 0.01
CA LEU A 31 -0.40 -4.39 1.31
C LEU A 31 0.31 -5.54 2.03
N GLU A 32 -0.27 -6.75 2.04
CA GLU A 32 0.35 -7.94 2.63
C GLU A 32 1.66 -8.31 1.93
N ARG A 33 1.70 -8.21 0.59
CA ARG A 33 2.95 -8.39 -0.16
C ARG A 33 4.02 -7.38 0.27
N ILE A 34 3.67 -6.10 0.41
CA ILE A 34 4.59 -5.04 0.88
C ILE A 34 5.10 -5.36 2.29
N LYS A 35 4.21 -5.76 3.21
CA LYS A 35 4.58 -6.14 4.58
C LYS A 35 5.56 -7.31 4.61
N ASN A 36 5.33 -8.32 3.79
CA ASN A 36 6.20 -9.50 3.69
C ASN A 36 7.58 -9.15 3.12
N GLN A 37 7.64 -8.35 2.05
CA GLN A 37 8.90 -7.89 1.48
C GLN A 37 9.67 -7.00 2.46
N TRP A 38 8.97 -6.14 3.19
CA TRP A 38 9.56 -5.32 4.23
C TRP A 38 10.16 -6.17 5.35
N ALA A 39 9.43 -7.17 5.83
CA ALA A 39 9.92 -8.10 6.85
C ALA A 39 11.17 -8.86 6.38
N ALA A 40 11.20 -9.29 5.11
CA ALA A 40 12.38 -9.92 4.52
C ALA A 40 13.59 -8.97 4.54
N LEU A 41 13.42 -7.71 4.12
CA LEU A 41 14.50 -6.71 4.15
C LEU A 41 14.97 -6.39 5.58
N GLN A 42 14.05 -6.34 6.55
CA GLN A 42 14.39 -6.13 7.96
C GLN A 42 15.21 -7.28 8.54
N SER A 43 14.92 -8.52 8.11
CA SER A 43 15.64 -9.71 8.56
C SER A 43 17.07 -9.80 8.01
N MET A 44 17.37 -9.09 6.92
CA MET A 44 18.72 -9.05 6.34
C MET A 44 19.67 -8.22 7.23
N PRO A 45 20.95 -8.63 7.34
CA PRO A 45 22.00 -7.80 7.92
C PRO A 45 22.09 -6.43 7.22
N ALA A 46 22.46 -5.38 7.96
CA ALA A 46 22.45 -4.00 7.44
C ALA A 46 23.29 -3.81 6.16
N GLY A 47 24.41 -4.53 6.02
CA GLY A 47 25.29 -4.48 4.84
C GLY A 47 24.83 -5.33 3.65
N GLU A 48 23.81 -6.19 3.83
CA GLU A 48 23.30 -7.09 2.79
C GLU A 48 21.96 -6.63 2.21
N ARG A 49 21.40 -5.55 2.72
CA ARG A 49 20.12 -4.99 2.26
C ARG A 49 20.29 -4.31 0.91
N PRO A 50 19.63 -4.77 -0.16
CA PRO A 50 19.76 -4.14 -1.46
C PRO A 50 19.07 -2.77 -1.45
N ALA A 51 19.82 -1.68 -1.57
CA ALA A 51 19.28 -0.32 -1.58
C ALA A 51 18.22 -0.10 -2.68
N ALA A 52 18.36 -0.79 -3.82
CA ALA A 52 17.38 -0.79 -4.89
C ALA A 52 16.04 -1.42 -4.46
N ALA A 53 16.06 -2.57 -3.77
CA ALA A 53 14.86 -3.23 -3.27
C ALA A 53 14.13 -2.38 -2.22
N VAL A 54 14.88 -1.72 -1.34
CA VAL A 54 14.34 -0.78 -0.36
C VAL A 54 13.66 0.42 -1.03
N THR A 55 14.31 0.99 -2.05
CA THR A 55 13.78 2.15 -2.79
C THR A 55 12.51 1.78 -3.56
N GLU A 56 12.50 0.62 -4.21
CA GLU A 56 11.35 0.13 -4.96
C GLU A 56 10.17 -0.12 -4.02
N LEU A 57 10.38 -0.82 -2.90
CA LEU A 57 9.33 -1.09 -1.93
C LEU A 57 8.71 0.20 -1.36
N ARG A 58 9.52 1.24 -1.12
CA ARG A 58 9.02 2.56 -0.72
C ARG A 58 8.15 3.18 -1.80
N ARG A 59 8.54 3.07 -3.07
CA ARG A 59 7.76 3.57 -4.21
C ARG A 59 6.43 2.84 -4.33
N GLU A 60 6.42 1.52 -4.16
CA GLU A 60 5.21 0.70 -4.19
C GLU A 60 4.26 1.07 -3.05
N ALA A 61 4.76 1.22 -1.82
CA ALA A 61 3.95 1.65 -0.68
C ALA A 61 3.33 3.04 -0.90
N HIS A 62 4.11 4.00 -1.39
CA HIS A 62 3.61 5.34 -1.74
C HIS A 62 2.56 5.29 -2.86
N GLY A 63 2.78 4.47 -3.90
CA GLY A 63 1.83 4.28 -4.99
C GLY A 63 0.53 3.61 -4.53
N LEU A 64 0.59 2.71 -3.56
CA LEU A 64 -0.59 2.11 -2.95
C LEU A 64 -1.35 3.11 -2.08
N ALA A 65 -0.65 3.91 -1.26
CA ALA A 65 -1.23 4.98 -0.44
C ALA A 65 -1.95 6.03 -1.30
N THR A 66 -1.35 6.41 -2.44
CA THR A 66 -1.93 7.37 -3.38
C THR A 66 -3.20 6.83 -4.04
N ARG A 67 -3.26 5.53 -4.36
CA ARG A 67 -4.46 4.89 -4.93
C ARG A 67 -5.58 4.71 -3.91
N PHE A 68 -5.23 4.55 -2.63
CA PHE A 68 -6.19 4.26 -1.56
C PHE A 68 -6.05 5.22 -0.36
N PRO A 69 -6.24 6.54 -0.56
CA PRO A 69 -5.97 7.54 0.48
C PRO A 69 -6.91 7.46 1.69
N GLY A 70 -8.07 6.78 1.56
CA GLY A 70 -9.01 6.55 2.65
C GLY A 70 -8.69 5.34 3.53
N ARG A 71 -7.59 4.62 3.28
CA ARG A 71 -7.23 3.39 4.01
C ARG A 71 -6.05 3.65 4.94
N GLU A 72 -6.37 3.92 6.20
CA GLU A 72 -5.41 4.31 7.23
C GLU A 72 -4.25 3.32 7.40
N GLU A 73 -4.52 2.02 7.34
CA GLU A 73 -3.48 0.99 7.47
C GLU A 73 -2.37 1.14 6.39
N ILE A 74 -2.75 1.44 5.15
CA ILE A 74 -1.79 1.66 4.05
C ILE A 74 -0.92 2.89 4.34
N LEU A 75 -1.53 3.98 4.81
CA LEU A 75 -0.83 5.22 5.17
C LEU A 75 0.11 5.04 6.38
N ILE A 76 -0.25 4.16 7.32
CA ILE A 76 0.61 3.81 8.44
C ILE A 76 1.84 3.06 7.92
N TRP A 77 1.64 2.04 7.09
CA TRP A 77 2.75 1.24 6.56
C TRP A 77 3.69 2.03 5.66
N GLU A 78 3.17 2.92 4.81
CA GLU A 78 3.99 3.86 4.05
C GLU A 78 4.92 4.66 4.97
N ARG A 79 4.38 5.26 6.04
CA ARG A 79 5.16 6.04 7.01
C ARG A 79 6.18 5.20 7.78
N VAL A 80 5.83 3.96 8.13
CA VAL A 80 6.76 3.02 8.79
C VAL A 80 7.96 2.74 7.90
N ILE A 81 7.72 2.44 6.62
CA ILE A 81 8.77 2.18 5.62
C ILE A 81 9.59 3.46 5.40
N GLU A 82 8.96 4.61 5.21
CA GLU A 82 9.67 5.87 4.99
C GLU A 82 10.58 6.25 6.16
N ARG A 83 10.08 6.15 7.39
CA ARG A 83 10.87 6.47 8.59
C ARG A 83 12.06 5.53 8.75
N SER A 84 11.81 4.24 8.67
CA SER A 84 12.86 3.24 8.86
C SER A 84 13.96 3.35 7.79
N THR A 85 13.60 3.64 6.54
CA THR A 85 14.58 3.85 5.47
C THR A 85 15.36 5.16 5.62
N ARG A 86 14.79 6.18 6.26
CA ARG A 86 15.51 7.39 6.66
C ARG A 86 16.53 7.08 7.73
N ASP A 87 16.13 6.32 8.76
CA ASP A 87 17.00 5.91 9.85
C ASP A 87 18.19 5.08 9.34
N TRP A 88 17.95 4.16 8.40
CA TRP A 88 19.02 3.36 7.78
C TRP A 88 20.05 4.20 7.03
N ARG A 89 19.63 5.28 6.36
CA ARG A 89 20.57 6.20 5.68
C ARG A 89 21.46 6.99 6.65
N HIS A 90 21.07 7.07 7.93
CA HIS A 90 21.82 7.79 8.96
C HIS A 90 22.74 6.87 9.78
N TYR A 91 22.77 5.56 9.51
CA TYR A 91 23.73 4.63 10.11
C TYR A 91 24.96 4.46 9.20
N PRO A 92 26.16 4.94 9.61
CA PRO A 92 27.38 4.92 8.79
C PRO A 92 28.07 3.54 8.73
N GLY A 93 27.31 2.44 8.85
CA GLY A 93 27.84 1.07 8.85
C GLY A 93 27.64 0.28 7.56
N GLY A 94 27.04 0.88 6.52
CA GLY A 94 26.59 0.18 5.30
C GLY A 94 27.32 0.57 4.01
N ALA A 95 28.46 1.26 4.10
CA ALA A 95 29.38 1.41 2.98
C ALA A 95 30.56 0.48 3.23
N SER A 96 30.50 -0.73 2.69
CA SER A 96 31.64 -1.63 2.52
C SER A 96 31.69 -2.01 1.05
#